data_AF-A0AAN8AE62-F1
#
_entry.id   AF-A0AAN8AE62-F1
#
_cell.length_a   1.000
_cell.length_b   1.000
_cell.length_c   1.000
_cell.angle_alpha   90.00
_cell.angle_beta   90.00
_cell.angle_gamma   90.00
#
_symmetry.space_group_name_H-M   'P 1'
#
loop_
_entity.id
_entity.type
_entity.pdbx_description
1 polymer ?
#
loop_
_entity_poly.entity_id
_entity_poly.type
_entity_poly.pdbx_seq_one_letter_code
_entity_poly.pdbx_strand_id
1 'polypeptide(L)'
;MPKKKEKKTVEKLNEVQKMQKRDSPADKRGSDAKDNYLYLTQIRYLTEQLERYQLKCEALERQKKDLDCQCNILEKEKKDVVEYLKRSLLEKEDEVDELTERLESQQQATWQDRDAQQLQITELRRELQGRIQDITSENESLASRLAALEEFQEQREQLMSHMESLEKQLANQKEEHKVTIHSLEMKALMDKKRLEKEMESHVAAMAAEVQHLVEQKVPEAARSALQENTEVKSLNSQLSEQNHCLMEENFALRERKSQLSVDVENLEEMLRETSRQNCVHKKVEEQLTDKCQQLQAELKGFKQEVEQLHTEHTGVQAEALRNLTLNPAQTFQVELARNKLAGPGIVLRPTPKHKHTLSRTGAAGSSSTQVPLLRKPTSQKTDRSINHGASNPAVSLLTSRNSSTKPK
;
A
#
# COMPACT_ATOMS: atom_id res chain seq x y z
N MET A 1 -25.81 -47.48 -118.15
CA MET A 1 -26.01 -48.93 -118.37
C MET A 1 -27.52 -49.19 -118.52
N PRO A 2 -27.99 -50.21 -119.29
CA PRO A 2 -28.39 -49.88 -120.67
C PRO A 2 -29.65 -50.61 -121.27
N LYS A 3 -29.98 -50.21 -122.53
CA LYS A 3 -30.55 -51.04 -123.66
C LYS A 3 -32.06 -51.39 -123.64
N LYS A 4 -32.84 -51.05 -124.69
CA LYS A 4 -33.01 -51.60 -126.10
C LYS A 4 -34.13 -52.68 -126.13
N LYS A 5 -35.01 -52.88 -127.14
CA LYS A 5 -35.06 -52.74 -128.63
C LYS A 5 -36.54 -52.48 -129.07
N GLU A 6 -36.87 -51.75 -130.16
CA GLU A 6 -36.93 -52.16 -131.60
C GLU A 6 -37.82 -53.42 -131.88
N LYS A 7 -38.66 -53.53 -132.93
CA LYS A 7 -38.56 -52.95 -134.30
C LYS A 7 -39.87 -53.06 -135.17
N LYS A 8 -39.91 -52.33 -136.31
CA LYS A 8 -40.80 -52.57 -137.51
C LYS A 8 -40.35 -53.85 -138.29
N THR A 9 -40.92 -54.39 -139.38
CA THR A 9 -41.50 -53.86 -140.65
C THR A 9 -42.02 -55.06 -141.52
N VAL A 10 -43.19 -55.04 -142.20
CA VAL A 10 -43.44 -54.86 -143.69
C VAL A 10 -43.53 -56.17 -144.57
N GLU A 11 -44.17 -56.04 -145.76
CA GLU A 11 -44.46 -57.02 -146.87
C GLU A 11 -45.67 -57.99 -146.69
N LYS A 12 -46.72 -58.12 -147.55
CA LYS A 12 -47.16 -57.68 -148.92
C LYS A 12 -46.90 -58.69 -150.08
N LEU A 13 -47.84 -58.75 -151.06
CA LEU A 13 -47.91 -59.57 -152.32
C LEU A 13 -48.57 -60.98 -152.16
N ASN A 14 -49.37 -61.55 -153.10
CA ASN A 14 -49.98 -61.06 -154.37
C ASN A 14 -51.13 -61.96 -154.92
N GLU A 15 -51.62 -61.63 -156.13
CA GLU A 15 -52.47 -62.40 -157.10
C GLU A 15 -53.97 -62.61 -156.77
N VAL A 16 -54.98 -62.18 -157.55
CA VAL A 16 -55.23 -61.87 -158.99
C VAL A 16 -55.52 -63.07 -159.89
N GLN A 17 -56.77 -63.18 -160.37
CA GLN A 17 -57.27 -63.62 -161.70
C GLN A 17 -58.82 -63.86 -161.63
N LYS A 18 -59.68 -63.72 -162.66
CA LYS A 18 -59.65 -63.03 -163.98
C LYS A 18 -61.06 -63.12 -164.67
N MET A 19 -61.34 -62.22 -165.63
CA MET A 19 -62.40 -62.25 -166.69
C MET A 19 -63.83 -61.82 -166.29
N GLN A 20 -64.58 -60.93 -166.97
CA GLN A 20 -64.91 -60.73 -168.41
C GLN A 20 -65.74 -61.91 -169.00
N LYS A 21 -66.83 -61.74 -169.79
CA LYS A 21 -67.38 -60.56 -170.51
C LYS A 21 -68.83 -60.84 -171.00
N ARG A 22 -69.61 -59.76 -171.23
CA ARG A 22 -70.67 -59.53 -172.25
C ARG A 22 -72.03 -60.29 -172.30
N ASP A 23 -73.06 -59.44 -172.42
CA ASP A 23 -74.22 -59.43 -173.33
C ASP A 23 -75.42 -60.43 -173.20
N SER A 24 -76.60 -59.80 -173.22
CA SER A 24 -78.01 -60.23 -173.13
C SER A 24 -78.48 -61.22 -174.26
N PRO A 25 -79.73 -61.77 -174.29
CA PRO A 25 -80.94 -61.33 -173.55
C PRO A 25 -81.96 -62.41 -173.06
N ALA A 26 -83.04 -61.90 -172.44
CA ALA A 26 -84.40 -62.43 -172.37
C ALA A 26 -84.79 -63.55 -171.36
N ASP A 27 -85.94 -63.29 -170.72
CA ASP A 27 -86.84 -64.16 -169.94
C ASP A 27 -86.30 -65.12 -168.85
N LYS A 28 -86.55 -64.69 -167.59
CA LYS A 28 -87.19 -65.50 -166.52
C LYS A 28 -87.56 -64.63 -165.31
N ARG A 29 -88.62 -63.81 -165.46
CA ARG A 29 -89.18 -62.90 -164.43
C ARG A 29 -89.92 -63.65 -163.28
N GLY A 30 -89.30 -64.71 -162.74
CA GLY A 30 -89.93 -65.61 -161.76
C GLY A 30 -88.99 -66.47 -160.89
N SER A 31 -87.69 -66.57 -161.21
CA SER A 31 -86.70 -67.22 -160.32
C SER A 31 -86.09 -66.23 -159.33
N ASP A 32 -85.84 -65.01 -159.80
CA ASP A 32 -85.23 -63.89 -159.07
C ASP A 32 -85.86 -63.62 -157.68
N ALA A 33 -87.18 -63.81 -157.56
CA ALA A 33 -87.92 -63.48 -156.34
C ALA A 33 -87.60 -64.40 -155.15
N LYS A 34 -87.26 -65.67 -155.39
CA LYS A 34 -86.96 -66.64 -154.32
C LYS A 34 -85.56 -66.42 -153.76
N ASP A 35 -84.58 -66.25 -154.64
CA ASP A 35 -83.20 -65.99 -154.24
C ASP A 35 -83.11 -64.62 -153.56
N ASN A 36 -83.79 -63.59 -154.09
CA ASN A 36 -83.92 -62.28 -153.44
C ASN A 36 -84.58 -62.38 -152.04
N TYR A 37 -85.61 -63.20 -151.84
CA TYR A 37 -86.18 -63.43 -150.51
C TYR A 37 -85.20 -64.11 -149.52
N LEU A 38 -84.38 -65.06 -149.99
CA LEU A 38 -83.32 -65.67 -149.20
C LEU A 38 -82.24 -64.66 -148.82
N TYR A 39 -81.77 -63.84 -149.79
CA TYR A 39 -80.81 -62.77 -149.54
C TYR A 39 -81.38 -61.71 -148.58
N LEU A 40 -82.64 -61.28 -148.72
CA LEU A 40 -83.30 -60.36 -147.79
C LEU A 40 -83.38 -60.92 -146.36
N THR A 41 -83.68 -62.21 -146.24
CA THR A 41 -83.72 -62.91 -144.94
C THR A 41 -82.32 -62.99 -144.31
N GLN A 42 -81.30 -63.28 -145.12
CA GLN A 42 -79.90 -63.31 -144.69
C GLN A 42 -79.39 -61.92 -144.30
N ILE A 43 -79.73 -60.87 -145.08
CA ILE A 43 -79.44 -59.47 -144.77
C ILE A 43 -80.06 -59.11 -143.42
N ARG A 44 -81.36 -59.39 -143.20
CA ARG A 44 -82.03 -59.10 -141.92
C ARG A 44 -81.34 -59.79 -140.74
N TYR A 45 -80.98 -61.06 -140.88
CA TYR A 45 -80.25 -61.79 -139.84
C TYR A 45 -78.87 -61.18 -139.57
N LEU A 46 -78.11 -60.84 -140.61
CA LEU A 46 -76.79 -60.19 -140.48
C LEU A 46 -76.89 -58.78 -139.88
N THR A 47 -77.92 -58.01 -140.22
CA THR A 47 -78.21 -56.70 -139.60
C THR A 47 -78.53 -56.86 -138.12
N GLU A 48 -79.39 -57.80 -137.73
CA GLU A 48 -79.70 -58.06 -136.32
C GLU A 48 -78.47 -58.52 -135.53
N GLN A 49 -77.60 -59.35 -136.12
CA GLN A 49 -76.31 -59.70 -135.50
C GLN A 49 -75.40 -58.48 -135.37
N LEU A 50 -75.31 -57.62 -136.39
CA LEU A 50 -74.55 -56.36 -136.34
C LEU A 50 -75.05 -55.44 -135.22
N GLU A 51 -76.35 -55.24 -135.09
CA GLU A 51 -76.95 -54.44 -134.01
C GLU A 51 -76.64 -55.03 -132.62
N ARG A 52 -76.74 -56.35 -132.45
CA ARG A 52 -76.34 -57.04 -131.21
C ARG A 52 -74.86 -56.83 -130.89
N TYR A 53 -73.97 -56.89 -131.89
CA TYR A 53 -72.55 -56.61 -131.70
C TYR A 53 -72.30 -55.13 -131.39
N GLN A 54 -73.01 -54.19 -132.03
CA GLN A 54 -72.93 -52.76 -131.73
C GLN A 54 -73.35 -52.46 -130.28
N LEU A 55 -74.52 -52.92 -129.85
CA LEU A 55 -75.00 -52.76 -128.46
C LEU A 55 -74.03 -53.36 -127.44
N LYS A 56 -73.41 -54.50 -127.77
CA LYS A 56 -72.37 -55.12 -126.93
C LYS A 56 -71.09 -54.28 -126.88
N CYS A 57 -70.64 -53.72 -128.01
CA CYS A 57 -69.51 -52.81 -128.06
C CYS A 57 -69.78 -51.54 -127.25
N GLU A 58 -70.95 -50.91 -127.40
CA GLU A 58 -71.33 -49.75 -126.59
C GLU A 58 -71.40 -50.07 -125.09
N ALA A 59 -71.92 -51.24 -124.71
CA ALA A 59 -71.95 -51.67 -123.31
C ALA A 59 -70.54 -51.84 -122.73
N LEU A 60 -69.62 -52.47 -123.49
CA LEU A 60 -68.21 -52.59 -123.12
C LEU A 60 -67.50 -51.24 -123.09
N GLU A 61 -67.83 -50.31 -123.99
CA GLU A 61 -67.32 -48.94 -123.94
C GLU A 61 -67.80 -48.16 -122.72
N ARG A 62 -69.09 -48.29 -122.35
CA ARG A 62 -69.63 -47.67 -121.14
C ARG A 62 -68.96 -48.23 -119.89
N GLN A 63 -68.79 -49.56 -119.81
CA GLN A 63 -68.06 -50.21 -118.72
C GLN A 63 -66.60 -49.77 -118.67
N LYS A 64 -65.92 -49.66 -119.82
CA LYS A 64 -64.54 -49.16 -119.88
C LYS A 64 -64.46 -47.73 -119.35
N LYS A 65 -65.34 -46.83 -119.80
CA LYS A 65 -65.38 -45.42 -119.36
C LYS A 65 -65.63 -45.30 -117.85
N ASP A 66 -66.49 -46.13 -117.29
CA ASP A 66 -66.74 -46.21 -115.83
C ASP A 66 -65.49 -46.69 -115.06
N LEU A 67 -64.84 -47.77 -115.51
CA LEU A 67 -63.58 -48.24 -114.94
C LEU A 67 -62.46 -47.20 -115.05
N ASP A 68 -62.33 -46.52 -116.20
CA ASP A 68 -61.37 -45.42 -116.39
C ASP A 68 -61.67 -44.27 -115.40
N CYS A 69 -62.95 -43.91 -115.17
CA CYS A 69 -63.35 -42.93 -114.16
C CYS A 69 -62.99 -43.36 -112.73
N GLN A 70 -63.28 -44.62 -112.36
CA GLN A 70 -62.96 -45.17 -111.04
C GLN A 70 -61.45 -45.20 -110.79
N CYS A 71 -60.65 -45.63 -111.78
CA CYS A 71 -59.19 -45.57 -111.72
C CYS A 71 -58.68 -44.13 -111.52
N ASN A 72 -59.24 -43.16 -112.25
CA ASN A 72 -58.89 -41.74 -112.09
C ASN A 72 -59.25 -41.16 -110.71
N ILE A 73 -60.33 -41.62 -110.07
CA ILE A 73 -60.71 -41.22 -108.70
C ILE A 73 -59.73 -41.83 -107.70
N LEU A 74 -59.53 -43.15 -107.74
CA LEU A 74 -58.59 -43.87 -106.87
C LEU A 74 -57.15 -43.34 -107.00
N GLU A 75 -56.74 -42.91 -108.20
CA GLU A 75 -55.45 -42.26 -108.41
C GLU A 75 -55.33 -40.90 -107.71
N LYS A 76 -56.41 -40.12 -107.62
CA LYS A 76 -56.42 -38.83 -106.89
C LYS A 76 -56.41 -39.09 -105.39
N GLU A 77 -57.32 -39.92 -104.89
CA GLU A 77 -57.37 -40.30 -103.47
C GLU A 77 -56.04 -40.87 -102.98
N LYS A 78 -55.38 -41.72 -103.78
CA LYS A 78 -54.03 -42.23 -103.49
C LYS A 78 -52.99 -41.10 -103.43
N LYS A 79 -53.04 -40.11 -104.33
CA LYS A 79 -52.12 -38.96 -104.30
C LYS A 79 -52.36 -38.12 -103.05
N ASP A 80 -53.61 -37.81 -102.73
CA ASP A 80 -53.99 -37.00 -101.57
C ASP A 80 -53.59 -37.67 -100.24
N VAL A 81 -53.82 -38.99 -100.12
CA VAL A 81 -53.38 -39.78 -98.95
C VAL A 81 -51.85 -39.83 -98.86
N VAL A 82 -51.13 -40.01 -99.98
CA VAL A 82 -49.66 -39.99 -99.98
C VAL A 82 -49.10 -38.61 -99.63
N GLU A 83 -49.73 -37.53 -100.08
CA GLU A 83 -49.33 -36.17 -99.70
C GLU A 83 -49.61 -35.88 -98.21
N TYR A 84 -50.75 -36.30 -97.68
CA TYR A 84 -51.05 -36.19 -96.25
C TYR A 84 -50.03 -36.97 -95.40
N LEU A 85 -49.75 -38.22 -95.75
CA LEU A 85 -48.76 -39.05 -95.05
C LEU A 85 -47.34 -38.46 -95.14
N LYS A 86 -46.96 -37.84 -96.27
CA LYS A 86 -45.66 -37.14 -96.39
C LYS A 86 -45.59 -35.90 -95.50
N ARG A 87 -46.65 -35.07 -95.48
CA ARG A 87 -46.71 -33.88 -94.61
C ARG A 87 -46.65 -34.27 -93.13
N SER A 88 -47.44 -35.27 -92.74
CA SER A 88 -47.48 -35.77 -91.36
C SER A 88 -46.19 -36.50 -90.96
N LEU A 89 -45.49 -37.15 -91.90
CA LEU A 89 -44.18 -37.74 -91.62
C LEU A 89 -43.14 -36.64 -91.36
N LEU A 90 -43.08 -35.64 -92.25
CA LEU A 90 -42.14 -34.51 -92.11
C LEU A 90 -42.38 -33.74 -90.81
N GLU A 91 -43.63 -33.45 -90.45
CA GLU A 91 -44.00 -32.80 -89.17
C GLU A 91 -43.53 -33.62 -87.95
N LYS A 92 -43.46 -34.95 -88.06
CA LYS A 92 -42.91 -35.83 -87.01
C LYS A 92 -41.39 -35.99 -87.05
N GLU A 93 -40.77 -35.82 -88.21
CA GLU A 93 -39.31 -35.72 -88.34
C GLU A 93 -38.84 -34.39 -87.71
N ASP A 94 -39.48 -33.27 -88.05
CA ASP A 94 -39.24 -31.94 -87.46
C ASP A 94 -39.45 -31.95 -85.92
N GLU A 95 -40.54 -32.54 -85.41
CA GLU A 95 -40.78 -32.67 -83.95
C GLU A 95 -39.72 -33.53 -83.25
N VAL A 96 -39.21 -34.59 -83.91
CA VAL A 96 -38.14 -35.43 -83.35
C VAL A 96 -36.81 -34.67 -83.32
N ASP A 97 -36.50 -33.89 -84.34
CA ASP A 97 -35.28 -33.07 -84.39
C ASP A 97 -35.33 -31.96 -83.31
N GLU A 98 -36.44 -31.22 -83.17
CA GLU A 98 -36.63 -30.22 -82.10
C GLU A 98 -36.49 -30.84 -80.69
N LEU A 99 -37.08 -32.02 -80.47
CA LEU A 99 -36.96 -32.74 -79.19
C LEU A 99 -35.53 -33.24 -78.95
N THR A 100 -34.79 -33.59 -80.00
CA THR A 100 -33.40 -34.04 -79.91
C THR A 100 -32.47 -32.87 -79.56
N GLU A 101 -32.57 -31.72 -80.24
CA GLU A 101 -31.81 -30.51 -79.90
C GLU A 101 -32.11 -30.05 -78.46
N ARG A 102 -33.36 -30.13 -78.03
CA ARG A 102 -33.76 -29.81 -76.65
C ARG A 102 -33.18 -30.78 -75.63
N LEU A 103 -33.11 -32.07 -75.96
CA LEU A 103 -32.50 -33.08 -75.11
C LEU A 103 -30.98 -32.88 -75.00
N GLU A 104 -30.30 -32.61 -76.11
CA GLU A 104 -28.85 -32.37 -76.15
C GLU A 104 -28.47 -31.10 -75.38
N SER A 105 -29.18 -30.00 -75.58
CA SER A 105 -28.95 -28.75 -74.84
C SER A 105 -29.22 -28.90 -73.33
N GLN A 106 -30.25 -29.65 -72.93
CA GLN A 106 -30.48 -29.99 -71.53
C GLN A 106 -29.36 -30.88 -70.95
N GLN A 107 -28.90 -31.88 -71.70
CA GLN A 107 -27.78 -32.73 -71.28
C GLN A 107 -26.50 -31.89 -71.10
N GLN A 108 -26.19 -31.01 -72.06
CA GLN A 108 -25.03 -30.11 -72.00
C GLN A 108 -25.10 -29.18 -70.78
N ALA A 109 -26.26 -28.58 -70.49
CA ALA A 109 -26.45 -27.76 -69.29
C ALA A 109 -26.22 -28.57 -68.01
N THR A 110 -26.80 -29.77 -67.89
CA THR A 110 -26.57 -30.63 -66.70
C THR A 110 -25.12 -31.12 -66.58
N TRP A 111 -24.38 -31.23 -67.69
CA TRP A 111 -22.95 -31.57 -67.67
C TRP A 111 -22.11 -30.39 -67.19
N GLN A 112 -22.40 -29.17 -67.68
CA GLN A 112 -21.75 -27.93 -67.21
C GLN A 112 -22.02 -27.66 -65.73
N ASP A 113 -23.26 -27.83 -65.26
CA ASP A 113 -23.61 -27.69 -63.84
C ASP A 113 -22.85 -28.69 -62.96
N ARG A 114 -22.73 -29.95 -63.40
CA ARG A 114 -21.96 -30.98 -62.69
C ARG A 114 -20.48 -30.65 -62.64
N ASP A 115 -19.89 -30.18 -63.74
CA ASP A 115 -18.48 -29.81 -63.80
C ASP A 115 -18.19 -28.59 -62.90
N ALA A 116 -19.05 -27.56 -62.94
CA ALA A 116 -18.97 -26.39 -62.06
C ALA A 116 -19.09 -26.77 -60.57
N GLN A 117 -20.02 -27.65 -60.20
CA GLN A 117 -20.14 -28.17 -58.83
C GLN A 117 -18.93 -29.01 -58.43
N GLN A 118 -18.41 -29.85 -59.33
CA GLN A 118 -17.22 -30.66 -59.09
C GLN A 118 -15.98 -29.78 -58.87
N LEU A 119 -15.80 -28.73 -59.66
CA LEU A 119 -14.75 -27.73 -59.48
C LEU A 119 -14.85 -27.06 -58.10
N GLN A 120 -16.03 -26.55 -57.72
CA GLN A 120 -16.25 -25.95 -56.38
C GLN A 120 -15.92 -26.94 -55.24
N ILE A 121 -16.32 -28.21 -55.37
CA ILE A 121 -15.98 -29.25 -54.38
C ILE A 121 -14.47 -29.48 -54.29
N THR A 122 -13.75 -29.49 -55.42
CA THR A 122 -12.28 -29.66 -55.41
C THR A 122 -11.54 -28.44 -54.86
N GLU A 123 -12.06 -27.23 -55.08
CA GLU A 123 -11.52 -25.98 -54.53
C GLU A 123 -11.73 -25.91 -53.02
N LEU A 124 -12.95 -26.13 -52.53
CA LEU A 124 -13.24 -26.15 -51.10
C LEU A 124 -12.46 -27.24 -50.36
N ARG A 125 -12.28 -28.44 -50.96
CA ARG A 125 -11.42 -29.49 -50.40
C ARG A 125 -9.96 -29.03 -50.29
N ARG A 126 -9.44 -28.34 -51.30
CA ARG A 126 -8.07 -27.79 -51.33
C ARG A 126 -7.87 -26.73 -50.26
N GLU A 127 -8.83 -25.81 -50.11
CA GLU A 127 -8.81 -24.80 -49.05
C GLU A 127 -8.82 -25.43 -47.66
N LEU A 128 -9.72 -26.39 -47.41
CA LEU A 128 -9.81 -27.08 -46.12
C LEU A 128 -8.53 -27.87 -45.84
N GLN A 129 -7.94 -28.52 -46.84
CA GLN A 129 -6.67 -29.22 -46.71
C GLN A 129 -5.51 -28.26 -46.39
N GLY A 130 -5.48 -27.08 -47.01
CA GLY A 130 -4.53 -26.00 -46.69
C GLY A 130 -4.66 -25.55 -45.23
N ARG A 131 -5.88 -25.19 -44.79
CA ARG A 131 -6.14 -24.79 -43.40
C ARG A 131 -5.78 -25.87 -42.38
N ILE A 132 -5.99 -27.16 -42.72
CA ILE A 132 -5.55 -28.29 -41.88
C ILE A 132 -4.02 -28.34 -41.80
N GLN A 133 -3.31 -28.15 -42.92
CA GLN A 133 -1.84 -28.10 -42.93
C GLN A 133 -1.30 -26.91 -42.12
N ASP A 134 -1.88 -25.71 -42.30
CA ASP A 134 -1.52 -24.51 -41.55
C ASP A 134 -1.65 -24.75 -40.03
N ILE A 135 -2.83 -25.19 -39.57
CA ILE A 135 -3.10 -25.48 -38.15
C ILE A 135 -2.21 -26.62 -37.63
N THR A 136 -1.90 -27.63 -38.44
CA THR A 136 -1.00 -28.71 -38.05
C THR A 136 0.43 -28.18 -37.84
N SER A 137 0.93 -27.35 -38.76
CA SER A 137 2.26 -26.74 -38.64
C SER A 137 2.35 -25.75 -37.47
N GLU A 138 1.27 -25.01 -37.18
CA GLU A 138 1.19 -24.15 -35.99
C GLU A 138 1.26 -25.00 -34.72
N ASN A 139 0.47 -26.07 -34.61
CA ASN A 139 0.50 -26.99 -33.47
C ASN A 139 1.87 -27.67 -33.27
N GLU A 140 2.53 -28.09 -34.35
CA GLU A 140 3.90 -28.63 -34.30
C GLU A 140 4.90 -27.57 -33.78
N SER A 141 4.79 -26.32 -34.24
CA SER A 141 5.65 -25.23 -33.77
C SER A 141 5.41 -24.87 -32.30
N LEU A 142 4.14 -24.91 -31.85
CA LEU A 142 3.74 -24.69 -30.48
C LEU A 142 4.22 -25.82 -29.57
N ALA A 143 4.12 -27.08 -30.02
CA ALA A 143 4.63 -28.24 -29.29
C ALA A 143 6.15 -28.18 -29.13
N SER A 144 6.90 -27.81 -30.18
CA SER A 144 8.36 -27.60 -30.10
C SER A 144 8.72 -26.47 -29.14
N ARG A 145 7.96 -25.37 -29.13
CA ARG A 145 8.13 -24.28 -28.17
C ARG A 145 7.80 -24.68 -26.73
N LEU A 146 6.81 -25.56 -26.54
CA LEU A 146 6.43 -26.09 -25.23
C LEU A 146 7.56 -26.96 -24.66
N ALA A 147 8.09 -27.89 -25.45
CA ALA A 147 9.24 -28.71 -25.05
C ALA A 147 10.46 -27.85 -24.63
N ALA A 148 10.78 -26.80 -25.40
CA ALA A 148 11.85 -25.88 -25.03
C ALA A 148 11.58 -25.07 -23.74
N LEU A 149 10.32 -24.82 -23.38
CA LEU A 149 9.93 -24.21 -22.10
C LEU A 149 10.01 -25.22 -20.94
N GLU A 150 9.67 -26.49 -21.18
CA GLU A 150 9.81 -27.57 -20.21
C GLU A 150 11.30 -27.83 -19.89
N GLU A 151 12.17 -27.91 -20.90
CA GLU A 151 13.63 -27.99 -20.73
C GLU A 151 14.18 -26.80 -19.93
N PHE A 152 13.75 -25.57 -20.23
CA PHE A 152 14.15 -24.38 -19.48
C PHE A 152 13.65 -24.41 -18.02
N GLN A 153 12.43 -24.92 -17.78
CA GLN A 153 11.90 -25.09 -16.44
C GLN A 153 12.72 -26.12 -15.65
N GLU A 154 13.09 -27.25 -16.24
CA GLU A 154 13.94 -28.26 -15.61
C GLU A 154 15.33 -27.68 -15.27
N GLN A 155 15.98 -27.00 -16.20
CA GLN A 155 17.27 -26.32 -15.97
C GLN A 155 17.19 -25.30 -14.82
N ARG A 156 16.10 -24.54 -14.73
CA ARG A 156 15.86 -23.60 -13.63
C ARG A 156 15.70 -24.32 -12.30
N GLU A 157 14.98 -25.43 -12.25
CA GLU A 157 14.77 -26.22 -11.04
C GLU A 157 16.07 -26.88 -10.56
N GLN A 158 16.86 -27.45 -11.48
CA GLN A 158 18.20 -27.98 -11.19
C GLN A 158 19.13 -26.88 -10.61
N LEU A 159 19.12 -25.67 -11.20
CA LEU A 159 19.92 -24.54 -10.70
C LEU A 159 19.46 -24.06 -9.31
N MET A 160 18.15 -23.97 -9.07
CA MET A 160 17.60 -23.62 -7.76
C MET A 160 18.02 -24.64 -6.69
N SER A 161 17.87 -25.94 -6.97
CA SER A 161 18.29 -27.01 -6.05
C SER A 161 19.80 -26.97 -5.77
N HIS A 162 20.63 -26.65 -6.78
CA HIS A 162 22.06 -26.45 -6.59
C HIS A 162 22.36 -25.24 -5.69
N MET A 163 21.66 -24.12 -5.88
CA MET A 163 21.80 -22.92 -5.05
C MET A 163 21.40 -23.21 -3.59
N GLU A 164 20.27 -23.86 -3.34
CA GLU A 164 19.82 -24.26 -2.00
C GLU A 164 20.83 -25.19 -1.31
N SER A 165 21.44 -26.12 -2.07
CA SER A 165 22.52 -26.99 -1.57
C SER A 165 23.77 -26.20 -1.17
N LEU A 166 24.18 -25.21 -1.98
CA LEU A 166 25.30 -24.32 -1.65
C LEU A 166 25.01 -23.41 -0.45
N GLU A 167 23.80 -22.86 -0.35
CA GLU A 167 23.36 -22.06 0.80
C GLU A 167 23.39 -22.88 2.09
N LYS A 168 22.93 -24.14 2.04
CA LYS A 168 22.98 -25.08 3.17
C LYS A 168 24.42 -25.44 3.55
N GLN A 169 25.30 -25.67 2.58
CA GLN A 169 26.73 -25.91 2.85
C GLN A 169 27.39 -24.68 3.50
N LEU A 170 27.09 -23.47 3.00
CA LEU A 170 27.60 -22.21 3.56
C LEU A 170 27.07 -21.95 4.98
N ALA A 171 25.82 -22.29 5.26
CA ALA A 171 25.23 -22.21 6.60
C ALA A 171 25.92 -23.17 7.58
N ASN A 172 26.14 -24.43 7.16
CA ASN A 172 26.86 -25.42 7.95
C ASN A 172 28.30 -24.97 8.26
N GLN A 173 29.06 -24.53 7.25
CA GLN A 173 30.43 -24.01 7.45
C GLN A 173 30.46 -22.82 8.41
N LYS A 174 29.51 -21.89 8.32
CA LYS A 174 29.40 -20.77 9.27
C LYS A 174 29.18 -21.25 10.70
N GLU A 175 28.37 -22.28 10.91
CA GLU A 175 28.14 -22.83 12.25
C GLU A 175 29.35 -23.61 12.77
N GLU A 176 29.97 -24.45 11.94
CA GLU A 176 31.24 -25.14 12.26
C GLU A 176 32.34 -24.13 12.64
N HIS A 177 32.45 -23.01 11.93
CA HIS A 177 33.39 -21.94 12.25
C HIS A 177 33.05 -21.22 13.56
N LYS A 178 31.78 -20.94 13.87
CA LYS A 178 31.39 -20.39 15.19
C LYS A 178 31.78 -21.34 16.32
N VAL A 179 31.46 -22.63 16.19
CA VAL A 179 31.81 -23.67 17.18
C VAL A 179 33.33 -23.74 17.36
N THR A 180 34.07 -23.70 16.25
CA THR A 180 35.55 -23.71 16.26
C THR A 180 36.10 -22.47 16.97
N ILE A 181 35.64 -21.26 16.62
CA ILE A 181 36.04 -20.00 17.25
C ILE A 181 35.75 -20.06 18.76
N HIS A 182 34.54 -20.43 19.16
CA HIS A 182 34.17 -20.54 20.57
C HIS A 182 35.04 -21.54 21.33
N SER A 183 35.37 -22.69 20.72
CA SER A 183 36.27 -23.68 21.33
C SER A 183 37.70 -23.13 21.52
N LEU A 184 38.20 -22.33 20.56
CA LEU A 184 39.51 -21.69 20.63
C LEU A 184 39.52 -20.55 21.67
N GLU A 185 38.45 -19.76 21.75
CA GLU A 185 38.26 -18.74 22.79
C GLU A 185 38.27 -19.36 24.19
N MET A 186 37.49 -20.43 24.41
CA MET A 186 37.46 -21.12 25.69
C MET A 186 38.82 -21.73 26.04
N LYS A 187 39.51 -22.33 25.07
CA LYS A 187 40.87 -22.84 25.28
C LYS A 187 41.84 -21.71 25.65
N ALA A 188 41.83 -20.61 24.91
CA ALA A 188 42.69 -19.45 25.17
C ALA A 188 42.42 -18.81 26.54
N LEU A 189 41.16 -18.73 26.99
CA LEU A 189 40.80 -18.26 28.32
C LEU A 189 41.30 -19.21 29.43
N MET A 190 41.21 -20.53 29.22
CA MET A 190 41.75 -21.52 30.17
C MET A 190 43.28 -21.48 30.23
N ASP A 191 43.96 -21.40 29.08
CA ASP A 191 45.42 -21.27 29.01
C ASP A 191 45.89 -19.94 29.64
N LYS A 192 45.18 -18.83 29.40
CA LYS A 192 45.42 -17.54 30.07
C LYS A 192 45.27 -17.67 31.58
N LYS A 193 44.16 -18.22 32.07
CA LYS A 193 43.90 -18.39 33.52
C LYS A 193 44.91 -19.32 34.19
N ARG A 194 45.39 -20.35 33.48
CA ARG A 194 46.51 -21.19 33.95
C ARG A 194 47.78 -20.35 34.12
N LEU A 195 48.15 -19.58 33.09
CA LEU A 195 49.35 -18.75 33.11
C LEU A 195 49.29 -17.64 34.18
N GLU A 196 48.13 -17.01 34.38
CA GLU A 196 47.90 -16.04 35.46
C GLU A 196 48.14 -16.70 36.83
N LYS A 197 47.61 -17.91 37.06
CA LYS A 197 47.84 -18.65 38.31
C LYS A 197 49.30 -19.09 38.49
N GLU A 198 49.97 -19.51 37.42
CA GLU A 198 51.40 -19.86 37.44
C GLU A 198 52.25 -18.63 37.80
N MET A 199 51.94 -17.46 37.23
CA MET A 199 52.57 -16.18 37.53
C MET A 199 52.29 -15.73 38.97
N GLU A 200 51.05 -15.79 39.45
CA GLU A 200 50.68 -15.50 40.85
C GLU A 200 51.46 -16.39 41.82
N SER A 201 51.56 -17.70 41.52
CA SER A 201 52.34 -18.65 42.33
C SER A 201 53.83 -18.33 42.32
N HIS A 202 54.39 -17.91 41.19
CA HIS A 202 55.80 -17.51 41.10
C HIS A 202 56.05 -16.19 41.85
N VAL A 203 55.15 -15.22 41.76
CA VAL A 203 55.25 -13.95 42.51
C VAL A 203 55.13 -14.20 44.01
N ALA A 204 54.22 -15.09 44.45
CA ALA A 204 54.09 -15.48 45.85
C ALA A 204 55.35 -16.21 46.37
N ALA A 205 55.92 -17.12 45.58
CA ALA A 205 57.19 -17.78 45.91
C ALA A 205 58.34 -16.77 46.03
N MET A 206 58.50 -15.88 45.05
CA MET A 206 59.53 -14.84 45.05
C MET A 206 59.35 -13.84 46.21
N ALA A 207 58.11 -13.49 46.55
CA ALA A 207 57.81 -12.66 47.72
C ALA A 207 58.18 -13.35 49.04
N ALA A 208 57.90 -14.66 49.16
CA ALA A 208 58.32 -15.46 50.32
C ALA A 208 59.86 -15.59 50.41
N GLU A 209 60.56 -15.75 49.29
CA GLU A 209 62.03 -15.74 49.24
C GLU A 209 62.61 -14.39 49.66
N VAL A 210 62.04 -13.28 49.19
CA VAL A 210 62.45 -11.91 49.59
C VAL A 210 62.17 -11.69 51.08
N GLN A 211 61.01 -12.09 51.59
CA GLN A 211 60.67 -11.98 53.00
C GLN A 211 61.64 -12.80 53.87
N HIS A 212 61.89 -14.06 53.53
CA HIS A 212 62.86 -14.92 54.22
C HIS A 212 64.29 -14.34 54.16
N LEU A 213 64.70 -13.74 53.02
CA LEU A 213 65.99 -13.06 52.92
C LEU A 213 66.07 -11.83 53.81
N VAL A 214 65.01 -11.03 53.91
CA VAL A 214 64.91 -9.89 54.84
C VAL A 214 64.99 -10.37 56.30
N GLU A 215 64.25 -11.41 56.67
CA GLU A 215 64.28 -12.03 58.00
C GLU A 215 65.68 -12.56 58.37
N GLN A 216 66.39 -13.18 57.43
CA GLN A 216 67.74 -13.71 57.64
C GLN A 216 68.84 -12.64 57.66
N LYS A 217 68.75 -11.60 56.82
CA LYS A 217 69.84 -10.64 56.58
C LYS A 217 69.72 -9.32 57.33
N VAL A 218 68.51 -8.91 57.73
CA VAL A 218 68.32 -7.68 58.51
C VAL A 218 68.53 -8.00 60.00
N PRO A 219 69.51 -7.36 60.69
CA PRO A 219 69.72 -7.56 62.11
C PRO A 219 68.45 -7.28 62.92
N GLU A 220 68.24 -8.02 64.00
CA GLU A 220 67.02 -7.94 64.83
C GLU A 220 66.72 -6.51 65.30
N ALA A 221 67.75 -5.76 65.71
CA ALA A 221 67.63 -4.35 66.09
C ALA A 221 67.09 -3.46 64.95
N ALA A 222 67.45 -3.73 63.70
CA ALA A 222 66.93 -3.00 62.54
C ALA A 222 65.50 -3.43 62.18
N ARG A 223 65.12 -4.70 62.40
CA ARG A 223 63.72 -5.15 62.29
C ARG A 223 62.84 -4.44 63.32
N SER A 224 63.23 -4.46 64.60
CA SER A 224 62.51 -3.77 65.67
C SER A 224 62.40 -2.26 65.42
N ALA A 225 63.48 -1.60 65.01
CA ALA A 225 63.46 -0.17 64.71
C ALA A 225 62.55 0.19 63.52
N LEU A 226 62.45 -0.66 62.48
CA LEU A 226 61.53 -0.44 61.37
C LEU A 226 60.06 -0.62 61.80
N GLN A 227 59.76 -1.63 62.62
CA GLN A 227 58.42 -1.83 63.18
C GLN A 227 58.03 -0.64 64.09
N GLU A 228 58.90 -0.26 65.03
CA GLU A 228 58.72 0.92 65.89
C GLU A 228 58.52 2.18 65.03
N ASN A 229 59.24 2.33 63.92
CA ASN A 229 59.03 3.46 63.00
C ASN A 229 57.63 3.46 62.36
N THR A 230 57.06 2.29 62.04
CA THR A 230 55.67 2.19 61.54
C THR A 230 54.63 2.50 62.62
N GLU A 231 54.87 2.06 63.86
CA GLU A 231 54.00 2.34 65.01
C GLU A 231 54.07 3.82 65.43
N VAL A 232 55.27 4.41 65.48
CA VAL A 232 55.48 5.85 65.72
C VAL A 232 54.84 6.70 64.62
N LYS A 233 54.87 6.26 63.35
CA LYS A 233 54.16 6.96 62.26
C LYS A 233 52.65 6.97 62.46
N SER A 234 52.03 5.85 62.88
CA SER A 234 50.59 5.82 63.13
C SER A 234 50.19 6.69 64.33
N LEU A 235 50.97 6.63 65.42
CA LEU A 235 50.78 7.47 66.60
C LEU A 235 50.97 8.97 66.28
N ASN A 236 51.96 9.33 65.47
CA ASN A 236 52.20 10.72 65.07
C ASN A 236 51.06 11.27 64.18
N SER A 237 50.50 10.45 63.28
CA SER A 237 49.30 10.83 62.53
C SER A 237 48.11 11.10 63.46
N GLN A 238 47.86 10.21 64.44
CA GLN A 238 46.79 10.37 65.42
C GLN A 238 46.97 11.62 66.31
N LEU A 239 48.20 11.89 66.75
CA LEU A 239 48.53 13.09 67.54
C LEU A 239 48.42 14.38 66.72
N SER A 240 48.73 14.33 65.42
CA SER A 240 48.53 15.46 64.51
C SER A 240 47.04 15.80 64.35
N GLU A 241 46.18 14.78 64.25
CA GLU A 241 44.72 14.95 64.19
C GLU A 241 44.16 15.57 65.47
N GLN A 242 44.60 15.09 66.65
CA GLN A 242 44.22 15.68 67.94
C GLN A 242 44.68 17.14 68.10
N ASN A 243 45.90 17.47 67.69
CA ASN A 243 46.40 18.84 67.71
C ASN A 243 45.60 19.77 66.79
N HIS A 244 45.10 19.26 65.66
CA HIS A 244 44.26 20.04 64.75
C HIS A 244 42.92 20.38 65.42
N CYS A 245 42.23 19.40 66.02
CA CYS A 245 40.97 19.64 66.75
C CYS A 245 41.14 20.63 67.91
N LEU A 246 42.23 20.53 68.68
CA LEU A 246 42.53 21.49 69.75
C LEU A 246 42.80 22.91 69.23
N MET A 247 43.37 23.04 68.02
CA MET A 247 43.61 24.33 67.38
C MET A 247 42.29 24.99 66.95
N GLU A 248 41.37 24.22 66.39
CA GLU A 248 40.01 24.67 66.05
C GLU A 248 39.22 25.11 67.30
N GLU A 249 39.28 24.32 68.39
CA GLU A 249 38.65 24.69 69.66
C GLU A 249 39.26 25.98 70.24
N ASN A 250 40.60 26.13 70.19
CA ASN A 250 41.26 27.35 70.66
C ASN A 250 40.86 28.58 69.83
N PHE A 251 40.68 28.41 68.51
CA PHE A 251 40.18 29.47 67.64
C PHE A 251 38.74 29.87 68.01
N ALA A 252 37.82 28.90 68.14
CA ALA A 252 36.44 29.16 68.54
C ALA A 252 36.32 29.81 69.93
N LEU A 253 37.18 29.42 70.90
CA LEU A 253 37.26 30.05 72.20
C LEU A 253 37.78 31.49 72.15
N ARG A 254 38.74 31.80 71.27
CA ARG A 254 39.24 33.17 71.05
C ARG A 254 38.19 34.06 70.39
N GLU A 255 37.48 33.56 69.39
CA GLU A 255 36.36 34.25 68.74
C GLU A 255 35.26 34.56 69.75
N ARG A 256 34.84 33.56 70.54
CA ARG A 256 33.86 33.73 71.62
C ARG A 256 34.31 34.73 72.68
N LYS A 257 35.60 34.74 73.06
CA LYS A 257 36.17 35.74 73.96
C LYS A 257 36.12 37.15 73.36
N SER A 258 36.42 37.28 72.07
CA SER A 258 36.34 38.57 71.36
C SER A 258 34.91 39.11 71.32
N GLN A 259 33.93 38.25 71.01
CA GLN A 259 32.51 38.63 71.02
C GLN A 259 32.06 39.09 72.41
N LEU A 260 32.41 38.34 73.46
CA LEU A 260 32.08 38.71 74.84
C LEU A 260 32.74 40.04 75.28
N SER A 261 33.92 40.38 74.75
CA SER A 261 34.55 41.70 75.00
C SER A 261 33.71 42.83 74.41
N VAL A 262 33.26 42.68 73.17
CA VAL A 262 32.40 43.65 72.48
C VAL A 262 31.04 43.77 73.19
N ASP A 263 30.45 42.65 73.62
CA ASP A 263 29.20 42.64 74.38
C ASP A 263 29.34 43.37 75.73
N VAL A 264 30.48 43.21 76.42
CA VAL A 264 30.80 43.95 77.66
C VAL A 264 30.99 45.44 77.39
N GLU A 265 31.75 45.84 76.37
CA GLU A 265 31.95 47.24 75.99
C GLU A 265 30.61 47.94 75.68
N ASN A 266 29.71 47.28 74.95
CA ASN A 266 28.36 47.76 74.67
C ASN A 266 27.50 47.90 75.95
N LEU A 267 27.57 46.92 76.87
CA LEU A 267 26.85 46.98 78.14
C LEU A 267 27.38 48.09 79.05
N GLU A 268 28.69 48.32 79.08
CA GLU A 268 29.28 49.46 79.79
C GLU A 268 28.84 50.80 79.19
N GLU A 269 28.73 50.91 77.86
CA GLU A 269 28.22 52.12 77.21
C GLU A 269 26.75 52.39 77.56
N MET A 270 25.89 51.36 77.51
CA MET A 270 24.50 51.48 77.98
C MET A 270 24.41 51.87 79.46
N LEU A 271 25.29 51.33 80.32
CA LEU A 271 25.35 51.70 81.73
C LEU A 271 25.81 53.15 81.93
N ARG A 272 26.81 53.63 81.16
CA ARG A 272 27.25 55.03 81.16
C ARG A 272 26.10 55.95 80.77
N GLU A 273 25.37 55.65 79.70
CA GLU A 273 24.23 56.45 79.24
C GLU A 273 23.06 56.42 80.24
N THR A 274 22.73 55.26 80.81
CA THR A 274 21.71 55.14 81.88
C THR A 274 22.13 55.93 83.12
N SER A 275 23.42 55.94 83.48
CA SER A 275 23.95 56.72 84.60
C SER A 275 23.89 58.23 84.32
N ARG A 276 24.12 58.64 83.08
CA ARG A 276 23.95 60.03 82.62
C ARG A 276 22.50 60.47 82.72
N GLN A 277 21.56 59.64 82.27
CA GLN A 277 20.12 59.87 82.40
C GLN A 277 19.69 59.94 83.87
N ASN A 278 20.15 59.03 84.72
CA ASN A 278 19.90 59.06 86.17
C ASN A 278 20.47 60.33 86.84
N CYS A 279 21.63 60.83 86.41
CA CYS A 279 22.17 62.10 86.91
C CYS A 279 21.31 63.30 86.49
N VAL A 280 20.79 63.31 85.26
CA VAL A 280 19.83 64.33 84.80
C VAL A 280 18.52 64.24 85.60
N HIS A 281 17.97 63.03 85.79
CA HIS A 281 16.78 62.81 86.62
C HIS A 281 16.99 63.28 88.07
N LYS A 282 18.15 62.94 88.68
CA LYS A 282 18.50 63.39 90.03
C LYS A 282 18.61 64.92 90.14
N LYS A 283 19.16 65.60 89.11
CA LYS A 283 19.17 67.08 89.08
C LYS A 283 17.78 67.69 88.97
N VAL A 284 16.88 67.05 88.22
CA VAL A 284 15.46 67.47 88.16
C VAL A 284 14.76 67.23 89.50
N GLU A 285 15.05 66.11 90.16
CA GLU A 285 14.54 65.77 91.50
C GLU A 285 15.07 66.72 92.59
N GLU A 286 16.36 67.08 92.56
CA GLU A 286 16.98 68.09 93.42
C GLU A 286 16.37 69.48 93.16
N GLN A 287 16.21 69.91 91.90
CA GLN A 287 15.53 71.18 91.60
C GLN A 287 14.07 71.23 92.07
N LEU A 288 13.34 70.12 92.00
CA LEU A 288 11.99 70.01 92.58
C LEU A 288 12.03 70.03 94.12
N THR A 289 13.02 69.38 94.72
CA THR A 289 13.22 69.30 96.17
C THR A 289 13.58 70.66 96.76
N ASP A 290 14.53 71.38 96.17
CA ASP A 290 14.92 72.74 96.57
C ASP A 290 13.74 73.69 96.47
N LYS A 291 12.94 73.59 95.39
CA LYS A 291 11.73 74.38 95.20
C LYS A 291 10.65 74.07 96.26
N CYS A 292 10.54 72.81 96.70
CA CYS A 292 9.71 72.44 97.85
C CYS A 292 10.27 72.95 99.19
N GLN A 293 11.59 72.89 99.40
CA GLN A 293 12.23 73.38 100.63
C GLN A 293 12.17 74.90 100.74
N GLN A 294 12.32 75.64 99.64
CA GLN A 294 12.20 77.10 99.61
C GLN A 294 10.79 77.53 100.03
N LEU A 295 9.74 76.93 99.45
CA LEU A 295 8.35 77.15 99.86
C LEU A 295 8.11 76.76 101.35
N GLN A 296 8.86 75.79 101.88
CA GLN A 296 8.78 75.38 103.29
C GLN A 296 9.57 76.29 104.24
N ALA A 297 10.65 76.92 103.76
CA ALA A 297 11.47 77.88 104.48
C ALA A 297 10.81 79.26 104.53
N GLU A 298 10.22 79.73 103.43
CA GLU A 298 9.36 80.92 103.39
C GLU A 298 8.20 80.76 104.40
N LEU A 299 7.54 79.59 104.42
CA LEU A 299 6.52 79.24 105.43
C LEU A 299 7.04 79.16 106.88
N LYS A 300 8.35 79.02 107.11
CA LYS A 300 8.95 79.08 108.46
C LYS A 300 9.39 80.51 108.82
N GLY A 301 9.90 81.29 107.86
CA GLY A 301 10.19 82.71 108.03
C GLY A 301 8.95 83.47 108.46
N PHE A 302 7.84 83.30 107.73
CA PHE A 302 6.53 83.85 108.11
C PHE A 302 6.01 83.39 109.48
N LYS A 303 6.55 82.31 110.06
CA LYS A 303 6.24 81.92 111.45
C LYS A 303 7.16 82.57 112.47
N GLN A 304 8.46 82.62 112.22
CA GLN A 304 9.42 83.18 113.17
C GLN A 304 9.37 84.72 113.23
N GLU A 305 9.04 85.38 112.12
CA GLU A 305 8.84 86.84 112.08
C GLU A 305 7.63 87.25 112.94
N VAL A 306 6.59 86.41 112.99
CA VAL A 306 5.44 86.57 113.91
C VAL A 306 5.83 86.34 115.37
N GLU A 307 6.72 85.38 115.66
CA GLU A 307 7.21 85.13 117.03
C GLU A 307 8.16 86.23 117.52
N GLN A 308 9.09 86.73 116.69
CA GLN A 308 10.03 87.78 117.07
C GLN A 308 9.34 89.10 117.39
N LEU A 309 8.39 89.54 116.55
CA LEU A 309 7.58 90.73 116.79
C LEU A 309 6.78 90.65 118.11
N HIS A 310 6.43 89.45 118.57
CA HIS A 310 5.79 89.27 119.87
C HIS A 310 6.78 89.41 121.04
N THR A 311 8.00 88.88 120.90
CA THR A 311 9.05 89.00 121.93
C THR A 311 9.58 90.43 122.09
N GLU A 312 9.78 91.17 121.01
CA GLU A 312 10.22 92.58 121.08
C GLU A 312 9.17 93.47 121.78
N HIS A 313 7.89 93.22 121.49
CA HIS A 313 6.78 93.90 122.16
C HIS A 313 6.74 93.65 123.67
N THR A 314 7.29 92.52 124.14
CA THR A 314 7.39 92.15 125.56
C THR A 314 8.61 92.80 126.23
N GLY A 315 9.73 92.94 125.51
CA GLY A 315 10.96 93.55 126.04
C GLY A 315 10.88 95.07 126.21
N VAL A 316 10.36 95.79 125.21
CA VAL A 316 10.33 97.26 125.20
C VAL A 316 9.39 97.84 126.28
N GLN A 317 8.41 97.06 126.76
CA GLN A 317 7.54 97.47 127.87
C GLN A 317 8.20 97.34 129.25
N ALA A 318 9.31 96.61 129.37
CA ALA A 318 9.96 96.32 130.65
C ALA A 318 11.02 97.37 131.08
N GLU A 319 11.70 98.04 130.15
CA GLU A 319 12.80 98.97 130.47
C GLU A 319 12.39 100.45 130.55
N ALA A 320 11.19 100.83 130.11
CA ALA A 320 10.82 102.24 129.95
C ALA A 320 10.27 102.95 131.21
N LEU A 321 9.56 102.26 132.13
CA LEU A 321 8.78 102.91 133.20
C LEU A 321 8.95 102.30 134.61
N ARG A 322 10.19 102.40 135.10
CA ARG A 322 10.52 102.68 136.52
C ARG A 322 11.62 103.77 136.57
N ASN A 323 11.49 104.86 135.81
CA ASN A 323 10.81 106.05 136.32
C ASN A 323 9.34 105.85 136.76
N LEU A 324 8.99 106.52 137.86
CA LEU A 324 7.87 106.17 138.74
C LEU A 324 6.51 106.29 138.06
N THR A 325 5.54 105.50 138.56
CA THR A 325 4.17 105.92 138.98
C THR A 325 3.12 104.85 138.67
N LEU A 326 2.61 104.24 139.75
CA LEU A 326 1.22 103.81 139.98
C LEU A 326 0.45 102.89 139.00
N ASN A 327 -0.17 101.90 139.65
CA ASN A 327 -1.50 101.36 139.33
C ASN A 327 -1.59 100.40 138.12
N PRO A 328 -2.72 99.67 137.96
CA PRO A 328 -2.62 98.23 138.22
C PRO A 328 -3.18 97.37 137.08
N ALA A 329 -3.23 96.07 137.34
CA ALA A 329 -4.29 95.17 136.91
C ALA A 329 -4.47 94.94 135.39
N GLN A 330 -4.46 93.64 135.05
CA GLN A 330 -5.36 93.06 134.05
C GLN A 330 -5.05 93.41 132.57
N THR A 331 -5.30 92.57 131.57
CA THR A 331 -5.74 91.16 131.49
C THR A 331 -5.73 90.76 130.01
N PHE A 332 -5.88 89.44 129.72
CA PHE A 332 -6.70 88.94 128.59
C PHE A 332 -6.21 89.27 127.15
N GLN A 333 -6.66 88.62 126.08
CA GLN A 333 -7.46 87.40 125.84
C GLN A 333 -7.19 86.91 124.40
N VAL A 334 -7.60 85.67 124.10
CA VAL A 334 -8.12 85.20 122.78
C VAL A 334 -7.13 85.23 121.59
N GLU A 335 -6.66 84.10 121.04
CA GLU A 335 -7.38 82.95 120.42
C GLU A 335 -7.97 83.27 119.03
N LEU A 336 -7.39 82.73 117.95
CA LEU A 336 -8.16 82.02 116.91
C LEU A 336 -7.29 81.27 115.86
N ALA A 337 -7.86 80.17 115.37
CA ALA A 337 -7.81 79.68 113.97
C ALA A 337 -6.50 79.20 113.30
N ARG A 338 -6.33 77.86 113.41
CA ARG A 338 -6.28 76.88 112.28
C ARG A 338 -4.96 76.49 111.55
N ASN A 339 -4.85 75.15 111.44
CA ASN A 339 -4.30 74.34 110.33
C ASN A 339 -2.78 74.12 110.21
N LYS A 340 -2.34 72.97 110.76
CA LYS A 340 -1.60 71.88 110.05
C LYS A 340 -1.45 70.68 111.01
N LEU A 341 -1.64 69.44 110.54
CA LEU A 341 -0.62 68.34 110.50
C LEU A 341 -1.27 66.94 110.24
N ALA A 342 -0.44 66.05 109.67
CA ALA A 342 -0.54 64.56 109.67
C ALA A 342 -1.48 63.85 108.66
N GLY A 343 -0.94 62.79 108.04
CA GLY A 343 -1.69 61.76 107.30
C GLY A 343 -1.18 61.45 105.88
N PRO A 344 -0.31 60.43 105.68
CA PRO A 344 0.09 59.93 104.37
C PRO A 344 -0.72 58.69 103.92
N GLY A 345 -0.83 58.43 102.61
CA GLY A 345 -1.21 57.09 102.13
C GLY A 345 -1.81 57.00 100.73
N ILE A 346 -1.00 56.56 99.75
CA ILE A 346 -1.39 55.85 98.50
C ILE A 346 -0.20 54.90 98.26
N VAL A 347 -0.23 53.58 98.47
CA VAL A 347 -1.16 52.52 98.04
C VAL A 347 -1.21 52.34 96.51
N LEU A 348 -0.33 51.49 95.97
CA LEU A 348 -0.81 50.28 95.29
C LEU A 348 0.29 49.19 95.29
N ARG A 349 -0.16 47.94 95.17
CA ARG A 349 0.55 46.73 95.59
C ARG A 349 0.95 45.90 94.36
N PRO A 350 2.13 45.25 94.33
CA PRO A 350 2.46 44.23 93.31
C PRO A 350 1.67 42.93 93.57
N THR A 351 1.82 41.90 92.71
CA THR A 351 1.79 40.42 92.97
C THR A 351 1.47 39.63 91.64
N PRO A 352 1.55 38.28 91.53
CA PRO A 352 2.79 37.61 91.06
C PRO A 352 2.54 36.30 90.24
N LYS A 353 3.50 35.35 90.24
CA LYS A 353 3.33 33.87 90.03
C LYS A 353 3.03 33.43 88.58
N HIS A 354 3.23 32.19 88.08
CA HIS A 354 3.79 30.87 88.51
C HIS A 354 3.90 29.96 87.22
N LYS A 355 4.48 28.74 87.12
CA LYS A 355 5.21 27.79 88.02
C LYS A 355 5.94 26.68 87.18
N HIS A 356 7.15 26.28 87.58
CA HIS A 356 7.74 24.92 87.40
C HIS A 356 7.91 24.37 85.94
N THR A 357 8.60 23.25 85.62
CA THR A 357 9.08 22.09 86.41
C THR A 357 10.25 21.36 85.67
N LEU A 358 11.19 20.77 86.44
CA LEU A 358 11.90 19.46 86.31
C LEU A 358 11.85 18.66 84.96
N SER A 359 12.83 17.85 84.53
CA SER A 359 14.11 17.36 85.10
C SER A 359 14.94 16.48 84.11
N ARG A 360 16.21 16.24 84.46
CA ARG A 360 17.02 15.00 84.26
C ARG A 360 17.49 14.51 82.86
N THR A 361 18.81 14.48 82.73
CA THR A 361 19.69 13.33 82.41
C THR A 361 19.18 12.14 81.58
N GLY A 362 19.93 11.78 80.54
CA GLY A 362 19.94 10.44 79.94
C GLY A 362 20.91 10.38 78.75
N ALA A 363 21.74 9.33 78.67
CA ALA A 363 22.78 9.18 77.65
C ALA A 363 22.50 8.02 76.68
N ALA A 364 23.27 8.01 75.58
CA ALA A 364 23.52 6.90 74.64
C ALA A 364 22.38 6.44 73.72
N GLY A 365 22.78 5.87 72.56
CA GLY A 365 21.94 4.89 71.85
C GLY A 365 21.57 5.20 70.40
N SER A 366 22.52 4.99 69.49
CA SER A 366 22.39 4.49 68.11
C SER A 366 21.01 4.38 67.40
N SER A 367 21.04 4.80 66.13
CA SER A 367 20.52 4.11 64.94
C SER A 367 19.08 4.35 64.41
N SER A 368 19.00 4.22 63.08
CA SER A 368 17.84 3.84 62.25
C SER A 368 16.94 4.95 61.64
N THR A 369 17.16 5.15 60.34
CA THR A 369 16.15 5.11 59.26
C THR A 369 14.92 6.03 59.31
N GLN A 370 14.84 7.02 58.41
CA GLN A 370 13.65 7.18 57.55
C GLN A 370 13.87 8.05 56.30
N VAL A 371 13.28 7.59 55.19
CA VAL A 371 13.02 8.33 53.93
C VAL A 371 11.59 8.88 54.02
N PRO A 372 11.29 10.12 53.57
CA PRO A 372 10.39 10.24 52.42
C PRO A 372 10.54 11.49 51.50
N LEU A 373 10.60 11.20 50.18
CA LEU A 373 9.79 11.78 49.08
C LEU A 373 9.94 13.24 48.57
N LEU A 374 9.63 13.34 47.26
CA LEU A 374 9.11 14.47 46.47
C LEU A 374 10.06 15.59 45.95
N ARG A 375 10.47 15.50 44.67
CA ARG A 375 9.85 16.29 43.55
C ARG A 375 10.42 15.97 42.15
N LYS A 376 9.54 16.04 41.13
CA LYS A 376 9.80 16.38 39.71
C LYS A 376 9.42 17.87 39.50
N PRO A 377 9.67 18.56 38.36
CA PRO A 377 10.08 18.11 36.99
C PRO A 377 11.51 18.64 36.63
N THR A 378 11.99 18.93 35.40
CA THR A 378 11.37 19.21 34.07
C THR A 378 12.33 18.93 32.87
N SER A 379 11.80 19.01 31.66
CA SER A 379 12.38 18.81 30.33
C SER A 379 13.58 19.70 29.93
N GLN A 380 14.49 19.18 29.09
CA GLN A 380 14.67 19.66 27.69
C GLN A 380 15.58 18.80 26.79
N LYS A 381 15.31 18.91 25.49
CA LYS A 381 15.92 18.34 24.26
C LYS A 381 17.44 18.04 24.24
N THR A 382 17.81 17.01 23.45
CA THR A 382 18.61 17.21 22.23
C THR A 382 18.48 16.04 21.25
N ASP A 383 18.54 16.33 19.95
CA ASP A 383 18.20 15.42 18.85
C ASP A 383 19.37 14.58 18.33
N ARG A 384 19.08 13.36 17.86
CA ARG A 384 19.81 12.74 16.74
C ARG A 384 18.98 11.64 16.07
N SER A 385 18.31 12.00 14.98
CA SER A 385 17.77 11.05 14.00
C SER A 385 18.55 11.21 12.69
N ILE A 386 19.02 10.11 12.12
CA ILE A 386 19.75 10.11 10.85
C ILE A 386 18.77 9.76 9.74
N ASN A 387 18.50 10.73 8.86
CA ASN A 387 17.78 10.51 7.62
C ASN A 387 18.67 9.74 6.63
N HIS A 388 18.22 8.58 6.15
CA HIS A 388 18.72 8.02 4.89
C HIS A 388 17.88 8.60 3.73
N GLY A 389 18.53 9.48 2.95
CA GLY A 389 17.91 10.13 1.80
C GLY A 389 18.04 9.34 0.51
N ALA A 390 16.98 9.43 -0.30
CA ALA A 390 17.00 9.54 -1.76
C ALA A 390 17.97 8.66 -2.57
N SER A 391 17.38 7.62 -3.16
CA SER A 391 17.33 7.42 -4.63
C SER A 391 18.09 8.46 -5.48
N ASN A 392 19.02 7.99 -6.32
CA ASN A 392 19.39 8.66 -7.57
C ASN A 392 19.54 7.64 -8.71
N PRO A 393 19.06 7.96 -9.93
CA PRO A 393 19.24 7.11 -11.10
C PRO A 393 20.57 7.41 -11.81
N ALA A 394 21.07 6.44 -12.58
CA ALA A 394 22.18 6.65 -13.51
C ALA A 394 21.84 6.04 -14.87
N VAL A 395 22.06 6.82 -15.93
CA VAL A 395 21.77 6.48 -17.32
C VAL A 395 23.06 6.59 -18.14
N SER A 396 23.13 5.76 -19.19
CA SER A 396 23.92 5.92 -20.42
C SER A 396 25.21 5.13 -20.62
N LEU A 397 25.30 4.63 -21.87
CA LEU A 397 26.48 4.40 -22.70
C LEU A 397 27.44 3.25 -22.36
N LEU A 398 27.40 2.22 -23.22
CA LEU A 398 28.56 1.92 -24.09
C LEU A 398 28.11 1.22 -25.38
N THR A 399 28.67 1.63 -26.52
CA THR A 399 28.43 1.08 -27.85
C THR A 399 29.70 0.45 -28.42
N SER A 400 29.63 -0.80 -28.89
CA SER A 400 30.53 -1.44 -29.87
C SER A 400 29.86 -2.75 -30.32
N ARG A 401 29.53 -2.99 -31.59
CA ARG A 401 30.30 -2.94 -32.86
C ARG A 401 31.32 -4.10 -32.96
N ASN A 402 30.94 -5.13 -33.70
CA ASN A 402 31.75 -6.10 -34.48
C ASN A 402 30.74 -6.98 -35.27
N SER A 403 30.51 -6.78 -36.57
CA SER A 403 31.33 -7.15 -37.74
C SER A 403 31.33 -8.66 -38.08
N SER A 404 30.28 -9.06 -38.81
CA SER A 404 30.33 -9.91 -40.02
C SER A 404 31.48 -10.93 -40.22
N THR A 405 31.12 -12.22 -40.29
CA THR A 405 31.68 -13.17 -41.27
C THR A 405 30.66 -14.26 -41.66
N LYS A 406 30.47 -14.43 -42.96
CA LYS A 406 29.90 -15.57 -43.70
C LYS A 406 30.87 -15.85 -44.87
N PRO A 407 30.79 -16.96 -45.61
CA PRO A 407 30.33 -18.31 -45.25
C PRO A 407 31.35 -19.39 -45.68
N LYS A 408 31.00 -20.66 -45.50
CA LYS A 408 31.33 -21.75 -46.44
C LYS A 408 30.11 -22.66 -46.59
#